data_AF-A0AA97IKG6-F1
#
_entry.id   AF-A0AA97IKG6-F1
#
_cell.length_a   1.000
_cell.length_b   1.000
_cell.length_c   1.000
_cell.angle_alpha   90.00
_cell.angle_beta   90.00
_cell.angle_gamma   90.00
#
_symmetry.space_group_name_H-M   'P 1'
#
loop_
_entity.id
_entity.type
_entity.pdbx_description
1 polymer ?
#
loop_
_entity_poly.entity_id
_entity_poly.type
_entity_poly.pdbx_seq_one_letter_code
_entity_poly.pdbx_strand_id
1 'polypeptide(L)'
;MRTTRYSSYALSTLLILFLGTLYLKSRAGEREIIHPLCFEPFASLETGSQSSGKKTIDLNGCTNKYLSYPFKEPTPWQAVFEKNDQPEHNSETGLPTYSSYKLIGQMENQQVLMSYSASYGGSGTFSHAFLVEGISLHKQVPNNTTLTQTLLVEGGDRCFGSIEHLSIISPQKFEIRRKLTPSALIGYGMKADYAQRMTKGLPDCALCCIGSLVEQVDMKGNRELVNVILLPRELRGTATKQERCLNRLTKADIHTDIFTKEDLVTLQQNYIKECPDYDTPSLGEL
;
A
#
# COMPACT_ATOMS: atom_id res chain seq x y z
N MET A 1 -65.10 -2.97 -65.86
CA MET A 1 -63.65 -3.30 -65.77
C MET A 1 -63.10 -2.55 -64.57
N ARG A 2 -62.56 -3.29 -63.58
CA ARG A 2 -61.59 -2.85 -62.52
C ARG A 2 -61.99 -1.66 -61.62
N THR A 3 -61.85 -1.66 -60.30
CA THR A 3 -61.55 -2.62 -59.23
C THR A 3 -61.72 -1.84 -57.93
N THR A 4 -62.20 -2.53 -56.90
CA THR A 4 -62.24 -2.19 -55.47
C THR A 4 -60.97 -1.54 -54.91
N ARG A 5 -61.13 -0.71 -53.87
CA ARG A 5 -60.43 -0.87 -52.56
C ARG A 5 -60.93 0.10 -51.47
N TYR A 6 -61.37 -0.51 -50.37
CA TYR A 6 -61.45 0.04 -49.01
C TYR A 6 -60.08 -0.09 -48.31
N SER A 7 -59.71 0.85 -47.44
CA SER A 7 -58.87 0.69 -46.22
C SER A 7 -58.76 2.07 -45.56
N SER A 8 -59.40 2.35 -44.41
CA SER A 8 -59.20 1.78 -43.07
C SER A 8 -57.81 2.06 -42.52
N TYR A 9 -57.63 3.20 -41.83
CA TYR A 9 -56.66 3.38 -40.74
C TYR A 9 -57.14 4.49 -39.80
N ALA A 10 -58.05 4.12 -38.90
CA ALA A 10 -58.15 4.72 -37.58
C ALA A 10 -57.26 3.89 -36.62
N LEU A 11 -56.84 4.52 -35.53
CA LEU A 11 -56.03 3.97 -34.42
C LEU A 11 -54.57 3.67 -34.73
N SER A 12 -53.68 4.57 -34.31
CA SER A 12 -52.54 4.25 -33.42
C SER A 12 -51.68 5.49 -33.15
N THR A 13 -52.22 6.43 -32.39
CA THR A 13 -51.45 7.54 -31.79
C THR A 13 -51.64 7.57 -30.28
N LEU A 14 -51.60 6.38 -29.65
CA LEU A 14 -51.68 6.25 -28.20
C LEU A 14 -50.86 5.06 -27.69
N LEU A 15 -49.57 4.99 -28.03
CA LEU A 15 -48.66 4.05 -27.37
C LEU A 15 -47.18 4.51 -27.40
N ILE A 16 -46.94 5.81 -27.20
CA ILE A 16 -45.57 6.32 -26.97
C ILE A 16 -45.58 7.22 -25.73
N LEU A 17 -46.14 6.72 -24.62
CA LEU A 17 -46.03 7.38 -23.30
C LEU A 17 -45.74 6.39 -22.15
N PHE A 18 -45.52 5.10 -22.44
CA PHE A 18 -45.24 4.07 -21.43
C PHE A 18 -43.90 3.34 -21.57
N LEU A 19 -43.00 3.79 -22.47
CA LEU A 19 -41.66 3.22 -22.62
C LEU A 19 -40.53 4.14 -22.13
N GLY A 20 -40.88 5.33 -21.59
CA GLY A 20 -39.91 6.34 -21.15
C GLY A 20 -39.45 6.25 -19.69
N THR A 21 -39.98 5.33 -18.87
CA THR A 21 -39.71 5.29 -17.41
C THR A 21 -39.07 3.99 -16.91
N LEU A 22 -38.65 3.08 -17.80
CA LEU A 22 -38.00 1.82 -17.40
C LEU A 22 -36.58 1.65 -17.94
N TYR A 23 -35.97 2.71 -18.51
CA TYR A 23 -34.63 2.65 -19.06
C TYR A 23 -33.60 3.44 -18.24
N LEU A 24 -33.61 3.25 -16.92
CA LEU A 24 -32.47 3.57 -16.06
C LEU A 24 -32.48 2.69 -14.80
N LYS A 25 -32.69 1.38 -15.00
CA LYS A 25 -32.29 0.35 -14.03
C LYS A 25 -31.19 -0.51 -14.67
N SER A 26 -30.16 0.16 -15.18
CA SER A 26 -28.93 -0.51 -15.61
C SER A 26 -28.17 -0.95 -14.37
N ARG A 27 -28.41 -2.21 -13.97
CA ARG A 27 -27.52 -3.10 -13.23
C ARG A 27 -26.27 -2.42 -12.64
N ALA A 28 -26.43 -1.83 -11.46
CA ALA A 28 -25.39 -1.98 -10.45
C ALA A 28 -25.39 -3.47 -10.09
N GLY A 29 -24.50 -4.24 -10.72
CA GLY A 29 -24.05 -5.46 -10.07
C GLY A 29 -23.37 -4.98 -8.80
N GLU A 30 -24.01 -5.17 -7.65
CA GLU A 30 -23.49 -4.84 -6.32
C GLU A 30 -22.08 -5.44 -6.22
N ARG A 31 -21.08 -4.60 -6.46
CA ARG A 31 -19.73 -4.80 -6.00
C ARG A 31 -19.77 -4.20 -4.60
N GLU A 32 -19.88 -5.04 -3.58
CA GLU A 32 -19.80 -4.57 -2.20
C GLU A 32 -18.37 -4.07 -1.98
N ILE A 33 -18.19 -2.77 -2.19
CA ILE A 33 -16.95 -2.08 -1.92
C ILE A 33 -16.93 -1.77 -0.43
N ILE A 34 -15.87 -2.23 0.22
CA ILE A 34 -15.70 -2.15 1.66
C ILE A 34 -15.29 -0.71 1.98
N HIS A 35 -15.89 -0.10 2.99
CA HIS A 35 -15.49 1.25 3.39
C HIS A 35 -13.98 1.26 3.78
N PRO A 36 -13.13 2.18 3.29
CA PRO A 36 -11.68 2.17 3.58
C PRO A 36 -11.33 2.14 5.07
N LEU A 37 -12.09 2.88 5.89
CA LEU A 37 -11.97 2.87 7.36
C LEU A 37 -12.15 1.49 8.01
N CYS A 38 -12.74 0.51 7.30
CA CYS A 38 -12.85 -0.86 7.80
C CYS A 38 -11.51 -1.58 7.91
N PHE A 39 -10.45 -1.12 7.26
CA PHE A 39 -9.14 -1.75 7.35
C PHE A 39 -8.24 -1.12 8.44
N GLU A 40 -8.69 -0.05 9.11
CA GLU A 40 -7.96 0.58 10.22
C GLU A 40 -7.54 -0.40 11.34
N PRO A 41 -8.39 -1.34 11.80
CA PRO A 41 -7.98 -2.31 12.83
C PRO A 41 -6.83 -3.23 12.41
N PHE A 42 -6.64 -3.46 11.10
CA PHE A 42 -5.50 -4.20 10.58
C PHE A 42 -4.20 -3.39 10.68
N ALA A 43 -4.28 -2.08 10.41
CA ALA A 43 -3.16 -1.14 10.46
C ALA A 43 -2.81 -0.66 11.89
N SER A 44 -3.72 -0.79 12.87
CA SER A 44 -3.47 -0.29 14.22
C SER A 44 -2.31 -1.02 14.91
N LEU A 45 -1.37 -0.21 15.42
CA LEU A 45 -0.18 -0.61 16.17
C LEU A 45 -0.51 -1.04 17.61
N GLU A 46 -1.65 -1.70 17.86
CA GLU A 46 -1.99 -2.12 19.23
C GLU A 46 -0.81 -2.89 19.84
N THR A 47 -0.20 -2.25 20.83
CA THR A 47 0.98 -2.66 21.58
C THR A 47 0.60 -3.81 22.49
N GLY A 48 0.39 -4.97 21.89
CA GLY A 48 0.18 -6.22 22.59
C GLY A 48 0.88 -7.30 21.81
N SER A 49 1.90 -7.91 22.42
CA SER A 49 2.54 -9.16 22.02
C SER A 49 1.58 -10.09 21.25
N GLN A 50 1.50 -9.93 19.93
CA GLN A 50 0.81 -10.85 19.04
C GLN A 50 1.77 -11.22 17.92
N SER A 51 2.78 -12.00 18.33
CA SER A 51 3.20 -13.14 17.52
C SER A 51 1.96 -13.82 16.91
N SER A 52 1.84 -13.82 15.59
CA SER A 52 0.93 -14.69 14.81
C SER A 52 -0.60 -14.53 14.96
N GLY A 53 -1.10 -13.46 15.58
CA GLY A 53 -2.54 -13.25 15.73
C GLY A 53 -3.23 -12.85 14.42
N LYS A 54 -4.01 -13.77 13.83
CA LYS A 54 -4.96 -13.41 12.76
C LYS A 54 -5.91 -12.33 13.31
N LYS A 55 -5.98 -11.17 12.65
CA LYS A 55 -6.97 -10.13 12.98
C LYS A 55 -8.23 -10.37 12.14
N THR A 56 -9.41 -10.20 12.74
CA THR A 56 -10.69 -10.36 12.04
C THR A 56 -11.54 -9.11 12.14
N ILE A 57 -12.38 -8.87 11.13
CA ILE A 57 -13.29 -7.72 11.06
C ILE A 57 -14.65 -8.20 10.61
N ASP A 58 -15.69 -7.86 11.37
CA ASP A 58 -17.08 -8.00 10.93
C ASP A 58 -17.44 -6.85 9.98
N LEU A 59 -17.60 -7.18 8.71
CA LEU A 59 -17.97 -6.26 7.64
C LEU A 59 -19.34 -5.64 7.83
N ASN A 60 -20.30 -6.36 8.40
CA ASN A 60 -21.64 -5.81 8.63
C ASN A 60 -21.59 -4.72 9.69
N GLY A 61 -20.99 -5.03 10.84
CA GLY A 61 -20.75 -4.05 11.89
C GLY A 61 -19.94 -2.85 11.39
N CYS A 62 -18.89 -3.10 10.60
CA CYS A 62 -18.07 -2.02 10.07
C CYS A 62 -18.79 -1.12 9.05
N THR A 63 -19.49 -1.73 8.09
CA THR A 63 -20.24 -0.98 7.07
C THR A 63 -21.34 -0.15 7.72
N ASN A 64 -22.04 -0.71 8.72
CA ASN A 64 -23.04 0.03 9.49
C ASN A 64 -22.41 1.20 10.27
N LYS A 65 -21.25 0.98 10.90
CA LYS A 65 -20.52 2.02 11.64
C LYS A 65 -20.15 3.19 10.73
N TYR A 66 -19.63 2.90 9.54
CA TYR A 66 -19.13 3.93 8.62
C TYR A 66 -20.12 4.32 7.51
N LEU A 67 -21.39 3.92 7.61
CA LEU A 67 -22.41 4.15 6.58
C LEU A 67 -22.61 5.62 6.21
N SER A 68 -22.39 6.53 7.16
CA SER A 68 -22.55 7.98 6.98
C SER A 68 -21.28 8.70 6.49
N TYR A 69 -20.17 7.99 6.33
CA TYR A 69 -18.92 8.55 5.85
C TYR A 69 -18.79 8.29 4.34
N PRO A 70 -18.74 9.33 3.51
CA PRO A 70 -18.58 9.14 2.09
C PRO A 70 -17.15 8.71 1.77
N PHE A 71 -17.02 7.89 0.72
CA PHE A 71 -15.75 7.52 0.12
C PHE A 71 -15.87 7.53 -1.40
N LYS A 72 -14.72 7.60 -2.08
CA LYS A 72 -14.60 7.64 -3.55
C LYS A 72 -14.05 6.31 -4.04
N GLU A 73 -14.45 5.94 -5.27
CA GLU A 73 -13.95 4.77 -5.98
C GLU A 73 -13.24 5.22 -7.25
N PRO A 74 -11.96 5.63 -7.16
CA PRO A 74 -11.27 6.20 -8.31
C PRO A 74 -11.10 5.19 -9.46
N THR A 75 -11.00 3.89 -9.13
CA THR A 75 -10.92 2.79 -10.10
C THR A 75 -11.50 1.51 -9.49
N PRO A 76 -11.80 0.47 -10.29
CA PRO A 76 -12.21 -0.82 -9.74
C PRO A 76 -11.22 -1.32 -8.68
N TRP A 77 -11.77 -1.86 -7.58
CA TRP A 77 -11.00 -2.45 -6.48
C TRP A 77 -10.14 -1.46 -5.67
N GLN A 78 -10.45 -0.18 -5.79
CA GLN A 78 -9.85 0.88 -5.00
C GLN A 78 -10.94 1.72 -4.36
N ALA A 79 -10.73 2.08 -3.10
CA ALA A 79 -11.55 3.05 -2.43
C ALA A 79 -10.70 3.99 -1.58
N VAL A 80 -11.14 5.23 -1.48
CA VAL A 80 -10.45 6.33 -0.82
C VAL A 80 -11.43 7.11 0.05
N PHE A 81 -11.08 7.27 1.31
CA PHE A 81 -11.77 8.11 2.27
C PHE A 81 -10.92 9.34 2.57
N GLU A 82 -11.54 10.52 2.54
CA GLU A 82 -10.92 11.79 2.91
C GLU A 82 -11.78 12.46 3.99
N LYS A 83 -11.16 12.81 5.12
CA LYS A 83 -11.89 13.38 6.27
C LYS A 83 -12.62 14.68 5.95
N ASN A 84 -12.12 15.46 4.99
CA ASN A 84 -12.73 16.72 4.61
C ASN A 84 -14.09 16.57 3.90
N ASP A 85 -14.44 15.35 3.48
CA ASP A 85 -15.75 15.05 2.89
C ASP A 85 -16.79 14.62 3.96
N GLN A 86 -16.46 14.71 5.26
CA GLN A 86 -17.35 14.31 6.35
C GLN A 86 -18.57 15.24 6.50
N PRO A 87 -19.75 14.69 6.84
CA PRO A 87 -20.90 15.50 7.27
C PRO A 87 -20.54 16.31 8.52
N GLU A 88 -20.92 17.60 8.55
CA GLU A 88 -20.59 18.55 9.62
C GLU A 88 -21.00 18.10 11.04
N HIS A 89 -21.87 17.09 11.16
CA HIS A 89 -22.43 16.60 12.42
C HIS A 89 -21.74 15.35 13.00
N ASN A 90 -20.77 14.75 12.29
CA ASN A 90 -20.07 13.55 12.76
C ASN A 90 -18.69 13.91 13.34
N SER A 91 -18.57 13.90 14.66
CA SER A 91 -17.37 14.27 15.39
C SER A 91 -16.55 13.07 15.88
N GLU A 92 -16.46 11.99 15.10
CA GLU A 92 -15.68 10.82 15.52
C GLU A 92 -14.19 11.17 15.56
N THR A 93 -13.63 11.13 16.77
CA THR A 93 -12.23 11.41 17.05
C THR A 93 -11.36 10.20 16.72
N GLY A 94 -10.15 10.43 16.22
CA GLY A 94 -9.19 9.36 15.95
C GLY A 94 -9.31 8.70 14.57
N LEU A 95 -10.25 9.16 13.72
CA LEU A 95 -10.26 8.75 12.31
C LEU A 95 -9.06 9.32 11.55
N PRO A 96 -8.50 8.56 10.59
CA PRO A 96 -7.46 9.08 9.71
C PRO A 96 -8.00 10.29 8.91
N THR A 97 -7.12 11.23 8.60
CA THR A 97 -7.40 12.32 7.66
C THR A 97 -7.57 11.81 6.23
N TYR A 98 -6.92 10.69 5.90
CA TYR A 98 -6.98 10.01 4.62
C TYR A 98 -6.81 8.51 4.86
N SER A 99 -7.64 7.68 4.24
CA SER A 99 -7.35 6.25 4.12
C SER A 99 -7.71 5.72 2.75
N SER A 100 -6.94 4.75 2.27
CA SER A 100 -7.15 4.17 0.95
C SER A 100 -6.73 2.72 0.93
N TYR A 101 -7.39 1.94 0.08
CA TYR A 101 -6.88 0.62 -0.26
C TYR A 101 -6.95 0.36 -1.76
N LYS A 102 -6.17 -0.63 -2.18
CA LYS A 102 -6.21 -1.23 -3.50
C LYS A 102 -6.06 -2.73 -3.38
N LEU A 103 -7.00 -3.48 -3.93
CA LEU A 103 -6.84 -4.92 -4.10
C LEU A 103 -5.93 -5.14 -5.31
N ILE A 104 -4.82 -5.84 -5.11
CA ILE A 104 -3.78 -6.06 -6.12
C ILE A 104 -4.11 -7.28 -6.98
N GLY A 105 -4.53 -8.36 -6.32
CA GLY A 105 -4.76 -9.64 -6.97
C GLY A 105 -5.14 -10.72 -5.96
N GLN A 106 -5.49 -11.90 -6.46
CA GLN A 106 -5.83 -13.05 -5.64
C GLN A 106 -4.74 -14.11 -5.78
N MET A 107 -4.24 -14.59 -4.64
CA MET A 107 -3.28 -15.69 -4.55
C MET A 107 -3.98 -17.03 -4.82
N GLU A 108 -3.22 -18.09 -5.07
CA GLU A 108 -3.77 -19.42 -5.38
C GLU A 108 -4.62 -20.00 -4.24
N ASN A 109 -4.22 -19.72 -2.99
CA ASN A 109 -4.97 -20.08 -1.78
C ASN A 109 -6.23 -19.22 -1.54
N GLN A 110 -6.68 -18.47 -2.54
CA GLN A 110 -7.86 -17.60 -2.50
C GLN A 110 -7.74 -16.35 -1.60
N GLN A 111 -6.58 -16.11 -0.98
CA GLN A 111 -6.33 -14.87 -0.24
C GLN A 111 -6.13 -13.71 -1.22
N VAL A 112 -6.68 -12.55 -0.89
CA VAL A 112 -6.48 -11.32 -1.68
C VAL A 112 -5.28 -10.57 -1.12
N LEU A 113 -4.33 -10.26 -2.00
CA LEU A 113 -3.26 -9.31 -1.71
C LEU A 113 -3.80 -7.91 -1.90
N MET A 114 -3.61 -7.05 -0.90
CA MET A 114 -4.04 -5.65 -0.96
C MET A 114 -3.00 -4.71 -0.37
N SER A 115 -2.94 -3.50 -0.89
CA SER A 115 -2.24 -2.38 -0.26
C SER A 115 -3.23 -1.50 0.48
N TYR A 116 -2.84 -1.01 1.65
CA TYR A 116 -3.56 -0.04 2.45
C TYR A 116 -2.67 1.15 2.76
N SER A 117 -3.21 2.36 2.84
CA SER A 117 -2.47 3.53 3.28
C SER A 117 -3.37 4.46 4.07
N ALA A 118 -2.87 4.95 5.20
CA ALA A 118 -3.58 5.87 6.07
C ALA A 118 -2.69 7.04 6.50
N SER A 119 -3.27 8.23 6.60
CA SER A 119 -2.64 9.42 7.16
C SER A 119 -3.49 9.95 8.28
N TYR A 120 -2.88 10.22 9.43
CA TYR A 120 -3.54 10.85 10.57
C TYR A 120 -3.22 12.36 10.65
N GLY A 121 -2.86 12.96 9.51
CA GLY A 121 -2.50 14.37 9.40
C GLY A 121 -1.05 14.60 9.81
N GLY A 122 -0.83 15.09 11.03
CA GLY A 122 0.50 15.47 11.53
C GLY A 122 1.48 14.31 11.75
N SER A 123 0.97 13.07 11.86
CA SER A 123 1.78 11.89 12.19
C SER A 123 2.43 11.22 10.97
N GLY A 124 2.17 11.70 9.75
CA GLY A 124 2.66 11.10 8.51
C GLY A 124 1.66 10.17 7.82
N THR A 125 2.12 9.53 6.75
CA THR A 125 1.32 8.62 5.92
C THR A 125 1.95 7.24 5.88
N PHE A 126 1.28 6.27 6.50
CA PHE A 126 1.75 4.91 6.65
C PHE A 126 1.11 4.00 5.62
N SER A 127 1.91 3.12 5.04
CA SER A 127 1.46 2.15 4.04
C SER A 127 1.62 0.73 4.56
N HIS A 128 0.69 -0.15 4.24
CA HIS A 128 0.69 -1.55 4.66
C HIS A 128 0.34 -2.45 3.47
N ALA A 129 0.83 -3.68 3.50
CA ALA A 129 0.36 -4.74 2.62
C ALA A 129 -0.26 -5.86 3.45
N PHE A 130 -1.40 -6.38 3.01
CA PHE A 130 -2.14 -7.43 3.69
C PHE A 130 -2.40 -8.61 2.76
N LEU A 131 -2.39 -9.82 3.33
CA LEU A 131 -3.13 -10.95 2.78
C LEU A 131 -4.43 -11.10 3.58
N VAL A 132 -5.55 -11.10 2.87
CA VAL A 132 -6.89 -11.09 3.48
C VAL A 132 -7.75 -12.22 2.91
N GLU A 133 -8.42 -12.95 3.79
CA GLU A 133 -9.50 -13.88 3.48
C GLU A 133 -10.85 -13.17 3.63
N GLY A 134 -11.86 -13.60 2.88
CA GLY A 134 -13.21 -13.04 2.94
C GLY A 134 -13.56 -12.08 1.81
N ILE A 135 -12.61 -11.77 0.92
CA ILE A 135 -12.82 -10.98 -0.31
C ILE A 135 -12.49 -11.85 -1.52
N SER A 136 -13.21 -11.68 -2.63
CA SER A 136 -12.84 -12.29 -3.91
C SER A 136 -12.90 -11.28 -5.05
N LEU A 137 -11.91 -11.34 -5.95
CA LEU A 137 -11.89 -10.52 -7.17
C LEU A 137 -12.71 -11.14 -8.31
N HIS A 138 -13.02 -12.43 -8.23
CA HIS A 138 -13.63 -13.20 -9.30
C HIS A 138 -15.10 -13.56 -9.05
N LYS A 139 -15.57 -13.46 -7.81
CA LYS A 139 -16.96 -13.73 -7.43
C LYS A 139 -17.53 -12.50 -6.71
N GLN A 140 -18.81 -12.21 -6.89
CA GLN A 140 -19.56 -11.51 -5.85
C GLN A 140 -19.37 -12.33 -4.58
N VAL A 141 -18.81 -11.69 -3.55
CA VAL A 141 -18.36 -12.33 -2.31
C VAL A 141 -19.45 -13.28 -1.81
N PRO A 142 -19.14 -14.54 -1.48
CA PRO A 142 -20.14 -15.43 -0.90
C PRO A 142 -20.41 -15.00 0.53
N ASN A 143 -21.31 -14.03 0.76
CA ASN A 143 -21.87 -13.65 2.08
C ASN A 143 -20.88 -13.71 3.26
N ASN A 144 -19.60 -13.43 3.04
CA ASN A 144 -18.60 -13.66 4.07
C ASN A 144 -18.50 -12.35 4.81
N THR A 145 -19.30 -12.25 5.87
CA THR A 145 -19.39 -11.06 6.71
C THR A 145 -18.11 -10.82 7.50
N THR A 146 -17.11 -11.68 7.38
CA THR A 146 -15.86 -11.60 8.14
C THR A 146 -14.66 -11.51 7.21
N LEU A 147 -13.86 -10.46 7.38
CA LEU A 147 -12.51 -10.39 6.84
C LEU A 147 -11.52 -10.96 7.84
N THR A 148 -10.52 -11.69 7.35
CA THR A 148 -9.41 -12.18 8.18
C THR A 148 -8.08 -11.80 7.58
N GLN A 149 -7.29 -10.99 8.29
CA GLN A 149 -5.89 -10.71 7.93
C GLN A 149 -5.02 -11.89 8.34
N THR A 150 -4.37 -12.52 7.37
CA THR A 150 -3.48 -13.67 7.59
C THR A 150 -2.01 -13.28 7.54
N LEU A 151 -1.69 -12.20 6.85
CA LEU A 151 -0.35 -11.61 6.82
C LEU A 151 -0.45 -10.09 6.85
N LEU A 152 0.43 -9.46 7.62
CA LEU A 152 0.69 -8.02 7.58
C LEU A 152 2.16 -7.80 7.26
N VAL A 153 2.38 -6.92 6.29
CA VAL A 153 3.68 -6.39 5.94
C VAL A 153 3.61 -4.88 6.13
N GLU A 154 4.11 -4.43 7.28
CA GLU A 154 4.17 -3.00 7.62
C GLU A 154 5.15 -2.29 6.70
N GLY A 155 4.74 -1.16 6.13
CA GLY A 155 5.62 -0.13 5.59
C GLY A 155 5.64 1.08 6.55
N GLY A 156 6.57 1.99 6.32
CA GLY A 156 6.69 3.21 7.13
C GLY A 156 6.14 4.47 6.46
N ASP A 157 6.62 5.64 6.92
CA ASP A 157 6.17 6.96 6.45
C ASP A 157 6.98 7.46 5.26
N ARG A 158 6.33 7.60 4.10
CA ARG A 158 6.94 8.17 2.87
C ARG A 158 8.33 7.55 2.58
N CYS A 159 9.41 8.32 2.55
CA CYS A 159 10.75 7.79 2.24
C CYS A 159 11.26 6.78 3.26
N PHE A 160 10.72 6.82 4.48
CA PHE A 160 11.07 5.92 5.56
C PHE A 160 10.31 4.60 5.43
N GLY A 161 10.61 3.82 4.40
CA GLY A 161 10.12 2.45 4.26
C GLY A 161 8.68 2.30 3.78
N SER A 162 8.04 3.35 3.24
CA SER A 162 6.70 3.18 2.65
C SER A 162 6.73 2.27 1.43
N ILE A 163 5.62 1.59 1.19
CA ILE A 163 5.38 0.68 0.06
C ILE A 163 5.07 1.52 -1.17
N GLU A 164 5.96 1.48 -2.15
CA GLU A 164 5.82 2.14 -3.45
C GLU A 164 5.09 1.24 -4.46
N HIS A 165 5.42 -0.06 -4.46
CA HIS A 165 4.84 -1.02 -5.38
C HIS A 165 4.57 -2.36 -4.69
N LEU A 166 3.52 -3.02 -5.12
CA LEU A 166 3.08 -4.32 -4.63
C LEU A 166 2.51 -5.12 -5.80
N SER A 167 3.03 -6.33 -6.02
CA SER A 167 2.60 -7.19 -7.14
C SER A 167 2.71 -8.67 -6.81
N ILE A 168 1.83 -9.48 -7.39
CA ILE A 168 1.92 -10.94 -7.31
C ILE A 168 2.90 -11.40 -8.39
N ILE A 169 3.96 -12.11 -8.00
CA ILE A 169 4.98 -12.62 -8.93
C ILE A 169 4.91 -14.13 -9.11
N SER A 170 4.25 -14.84 -8.20
CA SER A 170 3.98 -16.27 -8.31
C SER A 170 2.76 -16.65 -7.46
N PRO A 171 2.21 -17.86 -7.62
CA PRO A 171 1.06 -18.34 -6.83
C PRO A 171 1.22 -18.23 -5.30
N GLN A 172 2.46 -18.22 -4.80
CA GLN A 172 2.79 -18.24 -3.36
C GLN A 172 3.75 -17.12 -2.93
N LYS A 173 4.07 -16.17 -3.83
CA LYS A 173 4.94 -15.04 -3.52
C LYS A 173 4.43 -13.75 -4.13
N PHE A 174 4.68 -12.66 -3.43
CA PHE A 174 4.49 -11.31 -3.94
C PHE A 174 5.78 -10.50 -3.79
N GLU A 175 5.94 -9.52 -4.65
CA GLU A 175 7.03 -8.55 -4.59
C GLU A 175 6.53 -7.27 -3.93
N ILE A 176 7.37 -6.74 -3.04
CA ILE A 176 7.18 -5.44 -2.41
C ILE A 176 8.37 -4.55 -2.74
N ARG A 177 8.09 -3.37 -3.29
CA ARG A 177 9.08 -2.30 -3.44
C ARG A 177 8.83 -1.26 -2.37
N ARG A 178 9.83 -0.95 -1.56
CA ARG A 178 9.73 0.07 -0.52
C ARG A 178 10.71 1.19 -0.74
N LYS A 179 10.32 2.42 -0.43
CA LYS A 179 11.22 3.57 -0.43
C LYS A 179 12.30 3.40 0.64
N LEU A 180 13.47 3.94 0.35
CA LEU A 180 14.69 3.74 1.12
C LEU A 180 15.35 5.08 1.49
N THR A 181 15.71 5.22 2.77
CA THR A 181 16.57 6.30 3.28
C THR A 181 18.05 5.86 3.26
N PRO A 182 19.02 6.79 3.31
CA PRO A 182 20.43 6.48 3.49
C PRO A 182 20.72 5.59 4.70
N SER A 183 20.08 5.91 5.83
CA SER A 183 20.20 5.12 7.05
C SER A 183 19.71 3.68 6.82
N ALA A 184 18.51 3.51 6.26
CA ALA A 184 17.95 2.18 6.02
C ALA A 184 18.73 1.38 4.97
N LEU A 185 19.42 2.01 4.00
CA LEU A 185 20.30 1.32 3.06
C LEU A 185 21.47 0.66 3.80
N ILE A 186 22.18 1.43 4.62
CA ILE A 186 23.34 0.94 5.35
C ILE A 186 22.95 0.01 6.50
N GLY A 187 21.84 0.29 7.19
CA GLY A 187 21.34 -0.54 8.29
C GLY A 187 20.60 -1.81 7.86
N TYR A 188 20.35 -2.04 6.57
CA TYR A 188 19.55 -3.18 6.10
C TYR A 188 20.14 -4.52 6.56
N GLY A 189 19.31 -5.36 7.17
CA GLY A 189 19.70 -6.70 7.65
C GLY A 189 20.54 -6.70 8.94
N MET A 190 20.84 -5.54 9.52
CA MET A 190 21.58 -5.42 10.77
C MET A 190 20.65 -5.45 12.00
N LYS A 191 21.18 -5.83 13.16
CA LYS A 191 20.47 -5.66 14.44
C LYS A 191 20.26 -4.17 14.73
N ALA A 192 19.13 -3.81 15.33
CA ALA A 192 18.72 -2.41 15.50
C ALA A 192 19.76 -1.53 16.22
N ASP A 193 20.39 -2.05 17.28
CA ASP A 193 21.41 -1.33 18.04
C ASP A 193 22.69 -1.10 17.21
N TYR A 194 23.10 -2.09 16.43
CA TYR A 194 24.25 -2.02 15.55
C TYR A 194 23.98 -1.08 14.36
N ALA A 195 22.80 -1.21 13.75
CA ALA A 195 22.34 -0.35 12.66
C ALA A 195 22.34 1.12 13.10
N GLN A 196 21.78 1.43 14.28
CA GLN A 196 21.75 2.79 14.80
C GLN A 196 23.15 3.39 14.97
N ARG A 197 24.12 2.60 15.46
CA ARG A 197 25.51 3.05 15.59
C ARG A 197 26.17 3.30 14.23
N MET A 198 26.01 2.37 13.29
CA MET A 198 26.67 2.44 11.97
C MET A 198 26.06 3.50 11.06
N THR A 199 24.77 3.78 11.21
CA THR A 199 24.03 4.76 10.39
C THR A 199 24.02 6.16 10.99
N LYS A 200 24.68 6.38 12.13
CA LYS A 200 24.75 7.70 12.77
C LYS A 200 25.25 8.76 11.78
N GLY A 201 24.50 9.86 11.67
CA GLY A 201 24.80 10.95 10.74
C GLY A 201 24.28 10.76 9.30
N LEU A 202 23.72 9.60 8.98
CA LEU A 202 22.92 9.41 7.76
C LEU A 202 21.49 9.90 7.99
N PRO A 203 20.87 10.57 6.98
CA PRO A 203 19.48 10.95 7.07
C PRO A 203 18.57 9.73 7.21
N ASP A 204 17.62 9.84 8.14
CA ASP A 204 16.51 8.91 8.31
C ASP A 204 15.20 9.67 8.46
N CYS A 205 14.77 10.28 7.35
CA CYS A 205 13.64 11.20 7.35
C CYS A 205 12.61 10.82 6.27
N ALA A 206 11.34 11.19 6.51
CA ALA A 206 10.21 10.88 5.62
C ALA A 206 10.33 11.50 4.21
N LEU A 207 11.27 12.44 3.99
CA LEU A 207 11.52 13.10 2.71
C LEU A 207 12.90 12.78 2.11
N CYS A 208 13.72 11.98 2.80
CA CYS A 208 15.11 11.70 2.46
C CYS A 208 15.25 10.45 1.59
N CYS A 209 14.50 10.38 0.48
CA CYS A 209 14.51 9.24 -0.43
C CYS A 209 15.84 9.19 -1.20
N ILE A 210 16.50 8.02 -1.21
CA ILE A 210 17.64 7.77 -2.10
C ILE A 210 17.40 6.64 -3.09
N GLY A 211 16.28 5.94 -2.96
CA GLY A 211 16.00 4.77 -3.76
C GLY A 211 14.86 3.94 -3.22
N SER A 212 14.85 2.68 -3.64
CA SER A 212 13.91 1.67 -3.19
C SER A 212 14.60 0.33 -2.98
N LEU A 213 14.11 -0.46 -2.04
CA LEU A 213 14.46 -1.87 -1.86
C LEU A 213 13.36 -2.75 -2.44
N VAL A 214 13.72 -3.83 -3.11
CA VAL A 214 12.79 -4.81 -3.68
C VAL A 214 12.95 -6.13 -2.94
N GLU A 215 11.87 -6.59 -2.31
CA GLU A 215 11.84 -7.85 -1.59
C GLU A 215 10.79 -8.78 -2.18
N GLN A 216 11.07 -10.08 -2.18
CA GLN A 216 10.04 -11.11 -2.35
C GLN A 216 9.57 -11.55 -0.98
N VAL A 217 8.26 -11.70 -0.84
CA VAL A 217 7.62 -12.15 0.39
C VAL A 217 6.80 -13.40 0.08
N ASP A 218 6.99 -14.45 0.87
CA ASP A 218 6.16 -15.65 0.79
C ASP A 218 4.86 -15.51 1.62
N MET A 219 3.95 -16.47 1.46
CA MET A 219 2.69 -16.50 2.21
C MET A 219 2.84 -16.63 3.73
N LYS A 220 4.05 -16.95 4.23
CA LYS A 220 4.38 -17.03 5.65
C LYS A 220 5.00 -15.73 6.18
N GLY A 221 5.25 -14.76 5.30
CA GLY A 221 5.87 -13.48 5.64
C GLY A 221 7.40 -13.51 5.62
N ASN A 222 8.04 -14.59 5.17
CA ASN A 222 9.49 -14.61 5.00
C ASN A 222 9.86 -13.67 3.87
N ARG A 223 10.87 -12.83 4.09
CA ARG A 223 11.32 -11.80 3.14
C ARG A 223 12.70 -12.12 2.62
N GLU A 224 12.88 -11.93 1.32
CA GLU A 224 14.16 -12.08 0.64
C GLU A 224 14.43 -10.82 -0.18
N LEU A 225 15.56 -10.16 0.10
CA LEU A 225 16.03 -9.05 -0.71
C LEU A 225 16.38 -9.55 -2.12
N VAL A 226 15.77 -8.94 -3.13
CA VAL A 226 16.10 -9.17 -4.54
C VAL A 226 17.17 -8.18 -4.99
N ASN A 227 16.89 -6.89 -4.84
CA ASN A 227 17.79 -5.83 -5.22
C ASN A 227 17.48 -4.52 -4.48
N VAL A 228 18.39 -3.57 -4.63
CA VAL A 228 18.21 -2.18 -4.24
C VAL A 228 18.38 -1.31 -5.47
N ILE A 229 17.45 -0.38 -5.69
CA ILE A 229 17.46 0.58 -6.78
C ILE A 229 17.80 1.95 -6.19
N LEU A 230 18.98 2.50 -6.50
CA LEU A 230 19.38 3.84 -6.06
C LEU A 230 19.10 4.88 -7.15
N LEU A 231 18.52 6.01 -6.77
CA LEU A 231 18.17 7.11 -7.68
C LEU A 231 19.31 8.15 -7.78
N PRO A 232 19.43 8.89 -8.91
CA PRO A 232 20.45 9.92 -9.07
C PRO A 232 20.48 10.98 -7.95
N ARG A 233 21.67 11.50 -7.64
CA ARG A 233 21.90 12.47 -6.56
C ARG A 233 21.21 13.81 -6.74
N GLU A 234 20.93 14.26 -7.97
CA GLU A 234 20.22 15.53 -8.20
C GLU A 234 18.84 15.57 -7.52
N LEU A 235 18.31 14.41 -7.13
CA LEU A 235 17.08 14.27 -6.35
C LEU A 235 17.29 14.26 -4.82
N ARG A 236 18.54 14.39 -4.34
CA ARG A 236 18.95 14.29 -2.92
C ARG A 236 19.34 15.68 -2.38
N GLY A 237 18.78 16.06 -1.22
CA GLY A 237 19.03 17.36 -0.56
C GLY A 237 20.44 17.52 0.04
N THR A 238 20.65 18.60 0.80
CA THR A 238 21.94 18.98 1.42
C THR A 238 22.61 17.82 2.17
N ALA A 239 23.86 17.49 1.83
CA ALA A 239 24.51 16.26 2.30
C ALA A 239 25.39 16.43 3.55
N THR A 240 25.22 15.58 4.56
CA THR A 240 26.14 15.43 5.71
C THR A 240 27.51 14.87 5.29
N LYS A 241 28.51 14.82 6.19
CA LYS A 241 29.81 14.19 5.88
C LYS A 241 29.63 12.71 5.52
N GLN A 242 28.81 12.01 6.29
CA GLN A 242 28.45 10.62 6.11
C GLN A 242 27.73 10.39 4.77
N GLU A 243 26.77 11.24 4.44
CA GLU A 243 26.05 11.16 3.18
C GLU A 243 26.96 11.43 1.96
N ARG A 244 27.88 12.40 2.06
CA ARG A 244 28.90 12.60 1.01
C ARG A 244 29.79 11.38 0.83
N CYS A 245 30.15 10.71 1.92
CA CYS A 245 30.94 9.49 1.87
C CYS A 245 30.15 8.33 1.22
N LEU A 246 28.89 8.13 1.60
CA LEU A 246 27.99 7.16 0.98
C LEU A 246 27.81 7.41 -0.52
N ASN A 247 27.62 8.68 -0.92
CA ASN A 247 27.48 9.05 -2.32
C ASN A 247 28.75 8.68 -3.13
N ARG A 248 29.95 8.92 -2.57
CA ARG A 248 31.21 8.50 -3.20
C ARG A 248 31.28 6.98 -3.42
N LEU A 249 30.75 6.19 -2.49
CA LEU A 249 30.75 4.73 -2.59
C LEU A 249 29.69 4.19 -3.55
N THR A 250 28.57 4.89 -3.74
CA THR A 250 27.42 4.39 -4.49
C THR A 250 27.39 4.76 -5.96
N LYS A 251 28.25 5.67 -6.46
CA LYS A 251 28.28 6.18 -7.85
C LYS A 251 26.95 6.72 -8.42
N ALA A 252 25.88 6.72 -7.63
CA ALA A 252 24.54 7.18 -7.95
C ALA A 252 24.43 8.71 -8.13
N ASP A 253 25.50 9.38 -8.53
CA ASP A 253 25.53 10.81 -8.81
C ASP A 253 24.92 11.14 -10.18
N ILE A 254 24.93 10.18 -11.12
CA ILE A 254 24.63 10.43 -12.55
C ILE A 254 23.67 9.42 -13.20
N HIS A 255 23.41 8.27 -12.59
CA HIS A 255 22.47 7.27 -13.11
C HIS A 255 21.76 6.53 -11.98
N THR A 256 20.70 5.81 -12.35
CA THR A 256 20.06 4.82 -11.48
C THR A 256 20.96 3.60 -11.40
N ASP A 257 21.28 3.18 -10.18
CA ASP A 257 22.06 1.97 -9.92
C ASP A 257 21.18 0.87 -9.35
N ILE A 258 21.49 -0.38 -9.71
CA ILE A 258 20.81 -1.57 -9.18
C ILE A 258 21.87 -2.42 -8.49
N PHE A 259 21.73 -2.58 -7.18
CA PHE A 259 22.61 -3.38 -6.33
C PHE A 259 21.95 -4.73 -6.06
N THR A 260 22.69 -5.82 -6.24
CA THR A 260 22.28 -7.11 -5.69
C THR A 260 22.43 -7.13 -4.17
N LYS A 261 22.05 -8.25 -3.54
CA LYS A 261 22.32 -8.49 -2.13
C LYS A 261 23.82 -8.46 -1.80
N GLU A 262 24.65 -9.05 -2.66
CA GLU A 262 26.10 -9.10 -2.50
C GLU A 262 26.73 -7.71 -2.66
N ASP A 263 26.24 -6.91 -3.62
CA ASP A 263 26.67 -5.53 -3.79
C ASP A 263 26.31 -4.69 -2.55
N LEU A 264 25.12 -4.90 -1.98
CA LEU A 264 24.70 -4.21 -0.76
C LEU A 264 25.62 -4.56 0.42
N VAL A 265 25.96 -5.84 0.61
CA VAL A 265 26.89 -6.27 1.66
C VAL A 265 28.26 -5.62 1.46
N THR A 266 28.76 -5.59 0.23
CA THR A 266 30.03 -4.94 -0.11
C THR A 266 30.00 -3.44 0.17
N LEU A 267 28.90 -2.76 -0.19
CA LEU A 267 28.68 -1.35 0.10
C LEU A 267 28.67 -1.09 1.61
N GLN A 268 27.96 -1.89 2.39
CA GLN A 268 27.90 -1.76 3.85
C GLN A 268 29.27 -1.92 4.50
N GLN A 269 30.05 -2.92 4.07
CA GLN A 269 31.42 -3.13 4.54
C GLN A 269 32.34 -1.95 4.20
N ASN A 270 32.27 -1.45 2.96
CA ASN A 270 33.06 -0.30 2.54
C ASN A 270 32.64 0.97 3.28
N TYR A 271 31.35 1.17 3.52
CA TYR A 271 30.85 2.30 4.30
C TYR A 271 31.37 2.27 5.74
N ILE A 272 31.28 1.13 6.43
CA ILE A 272 31.77 0.98 7.80
C ILE A 272 33.28 1.26 7.87
N LYS A 273 34.04 0.83 6.84
CA LYS A 273 35.50 1.00 6.78
C LYS A 273 35.92 2.42 6.43
N GLU A 274 35.25 3.06 5.47
CA GLU A 274 35.71 4.31 4.85
C GLU A 274 34.97 5.56 5.31
N CYS A 275 33.81 5.38 5.94
CA CYS A 275 32.96 6.47 6.43
C CYS A 275 32.83 6.47 7.96
N PRO A 276 33.91 6.30 8.75
CA PRO A 276 33.80 6.28 10.20
C PRO A 276 33.31 7.64 10.71
N ASP A 277 32.32 7.60 11.59
CA ASP A 277 32.06 8.68 12.52
C ASP A 277 33.14 8.60 13.61
N TYR A 278 33.70 9.74 14.06
CA TYR A 278 34.89 9.80 14.92
C TYR A 278 34.74 9.12 16.31
N ASP A 279 33.62 8.44 16.58
CA ASP A 279 33.28 7.76 17.84
C ASP A 279 33.12 6.23 17.71
N THR A 280 33.58 5.58 16.62
CA THR A 280 33.53 4.10 16.52
C THR A 280 34.75 3.46 17.19
N PRO A 281 34.60 2.61 18.24
CA PRO A 281 35.73 1.86 18.79
C PRO A 281 36.28 0.90 17.74
N SER A 282 37.57 0.61 17.83
CA SER A 282 38.27 -0.24 16.88
C SER A 282 37.68 -1.66 16.85
N LEU A 283 37.82 -2.32 15.70
CA LEU A 283 37.42 -3.71 15.40
C LEU A 283 37.90 -4.80 16.38
N GLY A 284 38.60 -4.44 17.47
CA GLY A 284 39.07 -5.35 18.51
C GLY A 284 38.11 -5.57 19.68
N GLU A 285 36.91 -4.98 19.66
CA GLU A 285 35.89 -5.12 20.71
C GLU A 285 34.59 -5.80 20.24
N LEU A 286 34.65 -6.60 19.17
CA LEU A 286 33.55 -7.46 18.69
C LEU A 286 33.78 -8.92 19.07
#